data_AF-A0A4P6KEU4-F1
#
_entry.id   AF-A0A4P6KEU4-F1
#
_cell.length_a   1.000
_cell.length_b   1.000
_cell.length_c   1.000
_cell.angle_alpha   90.00
_cell.angle_beta   90.00
_cell.angle_gamma   90.00
#
_symmetry.space_group_name_H-M   'P 1'
#
loop_
_entity.id
_entity.type
_entity.pdbx_description
1 polymer ?
#
loop_
_entity_poly.entity_id
_entity_poly.type
_entity_poly.pdbx_seq_one_letter_code
_entity_poly.pdbx_strand_id
1 'polypeptide(L)' 'MDTSSFQRLPQSIQQLVLDGLDNEVQAGLEQLDETKKSGSLNSEQTAAIEGDIRRAAELRNRFSPA' A
#
# COMPACT_ATOMS: atom_id res chain seq x y z
N MET A 1 17.07 4.28 -2.03
CA MET A 1 16.55 4.02 -3.39
C MET A 1 16.15 5.35 -3.98
N ASP A 2 16.63 5.64 -5.19
CA ASP A 2 16.32 6.85 -5.94
C ASP A 2 14.86 6.87 -6.42
N THR A 3 14.05 7.80 -5.91
CA THR A 3 12.72 8.12 -6.46
C THR A 3 12.79 9.05 -7.67
N SER A 4 14.00 9.42 -8.09
CA SER A 4 14.34 10.27 -9.24
C SER A 4 13.71 9.79 -10.54
N SER A 5 13.56 8.47 -10.72
CA SER A 5 12.91 7.89 -11.90
C SER A 5 11.39 8.08 -11.89
N PHE A 6 10.79 8.10 -10.70
CA PHE A 6 9.35 8.29 -10.51
C PHE A 6 8.95 9.76 -10.71
N GLN A 7 9.77 10.68 -10.21
CA GLN A 7 9.56 12.13 -10.40
C GLN A 7 9.70 12.59 -11.87
N ARG A 8 10.39 11.81 -12.71
CA ARG A 8 10.49 12.06 -14.16
C ARG A 8 9.26 11.60 -14.96
N LEU A 9 8.37 10.81 -14.34
CA LEU A 9 7.14 10.36 -15.00
C LEU A 9 6.15 11.52 -15.11
N PRO A 10 5.24 11.51 -16.10
CA PRO A 10 4.16 12.49 -16.17
C PRO A 10 3.33 12.49 -14.87
N GLN A 11 2.85 13.66 -14.45
CA GLN A 11 2.03 13.79 -13.23
C GLN A 11 0.83 12.83 -13.21
N SER A 12 0.19 12.58 -14.35
CA SER A 12 -0.90 11.61 -14.46
C SER A 12 -0.48 10.18 -14.11
N ILE A 13 0.75 9.77 -14.45
CA ILE A 13 1.30 8.44 -14.10
C ILE A 13 1.72 8.41 -12.64
N GLN A 14 2.30 9.50 -12.12
CA GLN A 14 2.62 9.61 -10.69
C GLN A 14 1.35 9.49 -9.85
N GLN A 15 0.30 10.21 -10.22
CA GLN A 15 -1.01 10.12 -9.58
C GLN A 15 -1.62 8.73 -9.72
N LEU A 16 -1.56 8.10 -10.89
CA LEU A 16 -2.07 6.73 -11.08
C LEU A 16 -1.38 5.73 -10.15
N VAL A 17 -0.07 5.84 -9.97
CA VAL A 17 0.67 4.94 -9.07
C VAL A 17 0.38 5.26 -7.61
N LEU A 18 0.26 6.54 -7.23
CA LEU A 18 -0.15 6.92 -5.87
C LEU A 18 -1.55 6.42 -5.55
N ASP A 19 -2.49 6.57 -6.49
CA ASP A 19 -3.87 6.09 -6.37
C ASP A 19 -3.92 4.56 -6.28
N GLY A 20 -3.12 3.86 -7.10
CA GLY A 20 -2.96 2.40 -7.01
C GLY A 20 -2.40 1.94 -5.66
N LEU A 21 -1.40 2.64 -5.12
CA LEU A 21 -0.83 2.35 -3.79
C LEU A 21 -1.85 2.64 -2.67
N ASP A 22 -2.61 3.73 -2.75
CA ASP A 22 -3.70 4.01 -1.82
C ASP A 22 -4.79 2.93 -1.88
N ASN A 23 -5.13 2.45 -3.08
CA ASN A 23 -6.13 1.40 -3.28
C ASN A 23 -5.64 0.05 -2.71
N GLU A 24 -4.37 -0.32 -2.94
CA GLU A 24 -3.76 -1.50 -2.32
C GLU A 24 -3.72 -1.43 -0.79
N VAL A 25 -3.40 -0.26 -0.22
CA VAL A 25 -3.45 -0.04 1.23
C VAL A 25 -4.87 -0.22 1.76
N GLN A 26 -5.87 0.37 1.10
CA GLN A 26 -7.26 0.27 1.52
C GLN A 26 -7.78 -1.16 1.39
N ALA A 27 -7.52 -1.83 0.28
CA ALA A 27 -7.91 -3.23 0.05
C ALA A 27 -7.27 -4.17 1.08
N GLY A 28 -5.98 -3.96 1.41
CA GLY A 28 -5.31 -4.71 2.46
C GLY A 28 -5.94 -4.48 3.84
N LEU A 29 -6.30 -3.23 4.18
CA LEU A 29 -6.98 -2.89 5.42
C LEU A 29 -8.38 -3.51 5.51
N GLU A 30 -9.16 -3.45 4.43
CA GLU A 30 -10.48 -4.09 4.33
C GLU A 30 -10.36 -5.60 4.50
N GLN A 31 -9.42 -6.24 3.79
CA GLN A 31 -9.17 -7.67 3.90
C GLN A 31 -8.75 -8.04 5.33
N LEU A 32 -7.96 -7.22 6.00
CA LEU A 32 -7.54 -7.43 7.38
C LEU A 32 -8.70 -7.26 8.38
N ASP A 33 -9.60 -6.30 8.16
CA ASP A 33 -10.80 -6.09 8.98
C ASP A 33 -11.80 -7.25 8.80
N GLU A 34 -12.08 -7.65 7.56
CA GLU A 34 -12.93 -8.81 7.23
C GLU A 34 -12.36 -10.10 7.82
N THR A 35 -11.04 -10.27 7.75
CA THR A 35 -10.32 -11.39 8.34
C THR A 35 -10.45 -11.42 9.85
N LYS A 36 -10.22 -10.28 10.52
CA LYS A 36 -10.35 -10.16 11.98
C LYS A 36 -11.77 -10.46 12.43
N LYS A 37 -12.77 -10.00 11.68
CA LYS A 37 -14.20 -10.28 11.94
C LYS A 37 -14.55 -11.76 11.73
N SER A 38 -14.00 -12.37 10.68
CA SER A 38 -14.28 -13.77 10.34
C SER A 38 -13.53 -14.77 11.22
N GLY A 39 -12.55 -14.32 12.01
CA GLY A 39 -11.73 -15.16 12.89
C GLY A 39 -10.96 -16.25 12.13
N SER A 40 -10.75 -16.07 10.82
CA SER A 40 -10.53 -17.17 9.87
C SER A 40 -9.06 -17.37 9.47
N LEU A 41 -8.16 -16.42 9.78
CA LEU A 41 -6.75 -16.52 9.37
C LEU A 41 -5.79 -16.64 10.56
N ASN A 42 -4.72 -17.41 10.35
CA ASN A 42 -3.62 -17.57 11.29
C ASN A 42 -2.82 -16.27 11.42
N SER A 43 -2.21 -16.04 12.59
CA SER A 43 -1.43 -14.84 12.90
C SER A 43 -0.36 -14.48 11.86
N GLU A 44 0.18 -15.47 11.14
CA GLU A 44 1.12 -15.28 10.03
C GLU A 44 0.49 -14.59 8.81
N GLN A 45 -0.76 -14.92 8.46
CA GLN A 45 -1.45 -14.31 7.32
C GLN A 45 -1.85 -12.87 7.64
N THR A 46 -2.29 -12.62 8.88
CA THR A 46 -2.53 -11.25 9.37
C THR A 46 -1.24 -10.43 9.33
N ALA A 47 -0.12 -10.98 9.82
CA ALA A 47 1.17 -10.30 9.80
C ALA A 47 1.70 -10.06 8.38
N ALA A 48 1.42 -10.96 7.43
CA ALA A 48 1.76 -10.76 6.01
C ALA A 48 0.98 -9.58 5.42
N ILE A 49 -0.35 -9.53 5.64
CA ILE A 49 -1.21 -8.44 5.16
C ILE A 49 -0.80 -7.10 5.82
N GLU A 50 -0.52 -7.09 7.13
CA GLU A 50 0.02 -5.88 7.80
C GLU A 50 1.36 -5.44 7.21
N GLY A 51 2.23 -6.39 6.89
CA GLY A 51 3.52 -6.12 6.28
C GLY A 51 3.40 -5.49 4.89
N ASP A 52 2.48 -5.99 4.08
CA ASP A 52 2.22 -5.47 2.73
C ASP A 52 1.55 -4.09 2.78
N ILE A 53 0.57 -3.87 3.67
CA ILE A 53 -0.02 -2.54 3.91
C ILE A 53 1.07 -1.54 4.31
N ARG A 54 1.96 -1.92 5.24
CA ARG A 54 3.02 -1.03 5.71
C ARG A 54 4.01 -0.69 4.61
N ARG A 55 4.34 -1.67 3.76
CA ARG A 55 5.24 -1.49 2.62
C ARG A 55 4.61 -0.58 1.56
N ALA A 56 3.32 -0.76 1.25
CA ALA A 56 2.60 0.10 0.30
C ALA A 56 2.45 1.55 0.84
N ALA A 57 2.16 1.70 2.13
CA ALA A 57 2.11 3.01 2.79
C ALA A 57 3.49 3.71 2.82
N GLU A 58 4.57 2.96 3.07
CA GLU A 58 5.93 3.49 2.98
C GLU A 58 6.29 3.92 1.56
N LEU A 59 5.90 3.15 0.54
CA LEU A 59 6.12 3.51 -0.87
C LEU A 59 5.36 4.79 -1.22
N ARG A 60 4.07 4.88 -0.84
CA ARG A 60 3.27 6.10 -1.01
C ARG A 60 3.93 7.32 -0.38
N ASN A 61 4.39 7.20 0.87
CA ASN A 61 5.02 8.30 1.61
C ASN A 61 6.36 8.73 0.96
N ARG A 62 7.09 7.78 0.36
CA ARG A 62 8.33 8.08 -0.38
C ARG A 62 8.09 8.70 -1.76
N PHE A 63 6.98 8.35 -2.42
CA PHE A 63 6.63 8.86 -3.74
C PHE A 63 5.81 10.14 -3.71
N SER A 64 5.18 10.47 -2.58
CA SER A 64 4.52 11.75 -2.37
C SER A 64 5.58 12.79 -1.97
N PRO A 65 5.94 13.76 -2.84
CA PRO A 65 6.77 14.88 -2.40
C PRO A 65 5.98 15.67 -1.35
N ALA A 66 6.64 16.01 -0.24
CA ALA A 66 6.11 16.93 0.77
C ALA A 66 5.93 18.35 0.19
#